data_AF-A0A355U350-F1
#
_entry.id   AF-A0A355U350-F1
#
_cell.length_a   1.000
_cell.length_b   1.000
_cell.length_c   1.000
_cell.angle_alpha   90.00
_cell.angle_beta   90.00
_cell.angle_gamma   90.00
#
_symmetry.space_group_name_H-M   'P 1'
#
loop_
_entity.id
_entity.type
_entity.pdbx_description
1 polymer ?
#
loop_
_entity_poly.entity_id
_entity_poly.type
_entity_poly.pdbx_seq_one_letter_code
_entity_poly.pdbx_strand_id
1 'polypeptide(L)'
;MKNCKTTDFIEHTKYEECAVQYKNIKYFFNGIIFDKSSGKYTYRIDIWDQHNNYVKTVYDQSFNTEQECIDNALIAKIFDKKSFWDVENELEWIEW
;
A
#
# COMPACT_ATOMS: atom_id res chain seq x y z
N MET A 1 -8.08 14.73 2.30
CA MET A 1 -6.96 15.71 2.28
C MET A 1 -6.38 15.81 0.87
N LYS A 2 -6.46 16.97 0.18
CA LYS A 2 -5.76 17.24 -1.08
C LYS A 2 -4.40 17.86 -0.76
N ASN A 3 -3.31 17.36 -1.35
CA ASN A 3 -1.90 17.82 -1.22
C ASN A 3 -0.98 17.10 -0.21
N CYS A 4 -1.25 15.85 0.16
CA CYS A 4 -0.21 15.07 0.83
C CYS A 4 0.87 14.72 -0.22
N LYS A 5 2.15 15.03 0.06
CA LYS A 5 3.22 14.78 -0.91
C LYS A 5 3.47 13.27 -0.97
N THR A 6 3.83 12.75 -2.13
CA THR A 6 4.15 11.32 -2.30
C THR A 6 5.17 10.79 -1.29
N THR A 7 6.14 11.60 -0.92
CA THR A 7 7.11 11.28 0.14
C THR A 7 6.44 11.05 1.49
N ASP A 8 5.44 11.87 1.81
CA ASP A 8 4.68 11.73 3.05
C ASP A 8 3.85 10.45 3.00
N PHE A 9 3.24 10.10 1.84
CA PHE A 9 2.51 8.83 1.68
C PHE A 9 3.38 7.65 2.05
N ILE A 10 4.56 7.60 1.43
CA ILE A 10 5.46 6.46 1.53
C ILE A 10 5.88 6.30 3.00
N GLU A 11 6.15 7.41 3.69
CA GLU A 11 6.47 7.41 5.11
C GLU A 11 5.27 6.99 5.97
N HIS A 12 4.06 7.49 5.70
CA HIS A 12 2.86 7.11 6.45
C HIS A 12 2.54 5.62 6.26
N THR A 13 2.51 5.14 5.03
CA THR A 13 2.18 3.73 4.72
C THR A 13 3.19 2.74 5.28
N LYS A 14 4.37 3.22 5.68
CA LYS A 14 5.39 2.40 6.33
C LYS A 14 4.97 2.02 7.76
N TYR A 15 4.37 2.94 8.51
CA TYR A 15 4.09 2.76 9.94
C TYR A 15 2.61 2.82 10.32
N GLU A 16 1.78 3.31 9.42
CA GLU A 16 0.36 3.57 9.64
C GLU A 16 -0.49 2.91 8.55
N GLU A 17 -1.72 2.60 8.92
CA GLU A 17 -2.73 2.16 7.98
C GLU A 17 -3.14 3.34 7.08
N CYS A 18 -3.13 3.12 5.77
CA CYS A 18 -3.43 4.17 4.78
C CYS A 18 -4.28 3.60 3.66
N ALA A 19 -5.08 4.45 3.01
CA ALA A 19 -5.87 4.04 1.87
C ALA A 19 -5.77 5.02 0.70
N VAL A 20 -5.76 4.47 -0.50
CA VAL A 20 -5.90 5.24 -1.74
C VAL A 20 -7.01 4.65 -2.60
N GLN A 21 -7.60 5.48 -3.43
CA GLN A 21 -8.55 5.08 -4.46
C GLN A 21 -7.90 5.23 -5.84
N TYR A 22 -8.03 4.18 -6.65
CA TYR A 22 -7.64 4.18 -8.06
C TYR A 22 -8.78 3.58 -8.89
N LYS A 23 -9.31 4.33 -9.86
CA LYS A 23 -10.44 3.90 -10.72
C LYS A 23 -11.62 3.28 -9.93
N ASN A 24 -12.04 3.93 -8.84
CA ASN A 24 -13.10 3.48 -7.92
C ASN A 24 -12.81 2.19 -7.12
N ILE A 25 -11.57 1.72 -7.11
CA ILE A 25 -11.10 0.60 -6.28
C ILE A 25 -10.32 1.17 -5.10
N LYS A 26 -10.67 0.78 -3.87
CA LYS A 26 -9.93 1.16 -2.67
C LYS A 26 -8.80 0.17 -2.43
N TYR A 27 -7.58 0.68 -2.30
CA TYR A 27 -6.39 -0.08 -1.93
C TYR A 27 -5.99 0.34 -0.52
N PHE A 28 -5.92 -0.63 0.37
CA PHE A 28 -5.62 -0.46 1.78
C PHE A 28 -4.23 -1.00 2.08
N PHE A 29 -3.38 -0.16 2.64
CA PHE A 29 -2.00 -0.45 3.03
C PHE A 29 -1.99 -0.67 4.54
N ASN A 30 -1.59 -1.87 4.97
CA ASN A 30 -1.71 -2.29 6.37
C ASN A 30 -0.56 -1.81 7.27
N GLY A 31 0.37 -1.00 6.75
CA GLY A 31 1.65 -0.77 7.43
C GLY A 31 2.60 -1.97 7.33
N ILE A 32 3.87 -1.75 7.68
CA ILE A 32 4.86 -2.83 7.77
C ILE A 32 4.73 -3.53 9.12
N ILE A 33 4.71 -4.86 9.09
CA ILE A 33 4.63 -5.70 10.29
C ILE A 33 5.91 -6.52 10.41
N PHE A 34 6.58 -6.46 11.56
CA PHE A 34 7.72 -7.32 11.86
C PHE A 34 7.26 -8.67 12.41
N ASP A 35 7.55 -9.75 11.67
CA ASP A 35 7.36 -11.12 12.13
C ASP A 35 8.58 -11.57 12.95
N LYS A 36 8.38 -11.69 14.26
CA LYS A 36 9.42 -12.13 15.20
C LYS A 36 9.87 -13.58 14.98
N SER A 37 9.04 -14.44 14.39
CA SER A 37 9.35 -15.85 14.19
C SER A 37 10.30 -16.07 13.02
N SER A 38 10.12 -15.32 11.93
CA SER A 38 10.98 -15.37 10.74
C SER A 38 12.09 -14.32 10.76
N GLY A 39 11.99 -13.31 11.61
CA GLY A 39 12.88 -12.15 11.63
C GLY A 39 12.74 -11.27 10.39
N LYS A 40 11.54 -11.21 9.79
CA LYS A 40 11.29 -10.51 8.52
C LYS A 40 10.22 -9.44 8.68
N TYR A 41 10.27 -8.46 7.80
CA TYR A 41 9.26 -7.41 7.66
C TYR A 41 8.29 -7.81 6.57
N THR A 42 6.99 -7.75 6.83
CA THR A 42 5.93 -8.06 5.87
C THR A 42 5.15 -6.80 5.54
N TYR A 43 4.83 -6.64 4.26
CA TYR A 43 4.01 -5.54 3.80
C TYR A 43 2.86 -6.05 2.95
N ARG A 44 1.66 -5.61 3.33
CA ARG A 44 0.40 -6.15 2.80
C ARG A 44 -0.50 -5.04 2.27
N ILE A 45 -1.00 -5.25 1.06
CA ILE A 45 -1.96 -4.36 0.39
C ILE A 45 -3.20 -5.16 0.01
N ASP A 46 -4.35 -4.67 0.45
CA ASP A 46 -5.65 -5.27 0.23
C ASP A 46 -6.54 -4.38 -0.64
N ILE A 47 -7.48 -4.99 -1.36
CA ILE A 47 -8.58 -4.29 -2.00
C ILE A 47 -9.82 -4.40 -1.11
N TRP A 48 -10.49 -3.26 -0.95
CA TRP A 48 -11.76 -3.14 -0.25
C TRP A 48 -12.82 -2.54 -1.18
N ASP A 49 -14.07 -2.94 -0.99
CA ASP A 49 -15.19 -2.41 -1.77
C ASP A 49 -15.69 -1.06 -1.21
N GLN A 50 -16.69 -0.47 -1.88
CA GLN A 50 -17.26 0.81 -1.48
C GLN A 50 -17.99 0.78 -0.13
N HIS A 51 -18.42 -0.39 0.33
CA HIS A 51 -19.07 -0.63 1.62
C HIS A 51 -18.09 -1.03 2.72
N ASN A 52 -16.78 -0.89 2.47
CA ASN A 52 -15.70 -1.29 3.38
C ASN A 52 -15.74 -2.79 3.73
N ASN A 53 -16.08 -3.64 2.76
CA ASN A 53 -15.84 -5.07 2.86
C ASN A 53 -14.49 -5.42 2.23
N TYR A 54 -13.74 -6.31 2.89
CA TYR A 54 -12.55 -6.91 2.32
C TYR A 54 -12.91 -7.70 1.05
N VAL A 55 -12.16 -7.48 -0.02
CA VAL A 55 -12.34 -8.21 -1.29
C VAL A 55 -11.25 -9.25 -1.47
N LYS A 56 -9.97 -8.82 -1.45
CA LYS A 56 -8.81 -9.69 -1.63
C LYS A 56 -7.51 -8.99 -1.26
N THR A 57 -6.48 -9.78 -1.03
CA THR A 57 -5.09 -9.31 -0.92
C THR A 57 -4.45 -9.29 -2.30
N VAL A 58 -3.81 -8.17 -2.65
CA VAL A 58 -3.15 -7.96 -3.96
C VAL A 58 -1.64 -7.88 -3.86
N TYR A 59 -1.11 -7.70 -2.66
CA TYR A 59 0.31 -7.76 -2.38
C TYR A 59 0.49 -8.26 -0.94
N ASP A 60 1.34 -9.26 -0.77
CA ASP A 60 1.74 -9.80 0.53
C ASP A 60 3.12 -10.43 0.37
N GLN A 61 4.15 -9.70 0.79
CA GLN A 61 5.54 -10.14 0.68
C GLN A 61 6.37 -9.73 1.89
N SER A 62 7.36 -10.56 2.21
CA SER A 62 8.26 -10.37 3.34
C SER A 62 9.72 -10.21 2.93
N PHE A 63 10.41 -9.25 3.52
CA PHE A 63 11.79 -8.88 3.23
C PHE A 63 12.63 -8.73 4.51
N ASN A 64 13.94 -8.51 4.36
CA ASN A 64 14.86 -8.44 5.49
C ASN A 64 14.88 -7.04 6.11
N THR A 65 14.47 -6.01 5.36
CA THR A 65 14.40 -4.63 5.84
C THR A 65 13.06 -3.98 5.47
N GLU A 66 12.67 -2.98 6.26
CA GLU A 66 11.48 -2.17 5.96
C GLU A 66 11.60 -1.43 4.62
N GLN A 67 12.81 -0.99 4.24
CA GLN A 67 13.02 -0.29 2.98
C GLN A 67 12.78 -1.21 1.78
N GLU A 68 13.23 -2.47 1.85
CA GLU A 68 12.96 -3.46 0.81
C GLU A 68 11.46 -3.70 0.64
N CYS A 69 10.68 -3.71 1.72
CA CYS A 69 9.22 -3.82 1.63
C CYS A 69 8.60 -2.70 0.79
N ILE A 70 9.00 -1.46 1.08
CA ILE A 70 8.50 -0.27 0.38
C ILE A 70 8.95 -0.27 -1.09
N ASP A 71 10.25 -0.42 -1.34
CA ASP A 71 10.81 -0.37 -2.69
C ASP A 71 10.16 -1.41 -3.61
N ASN A 72 9.98 -2.64 -3.12
CA ASN A 72 9.35 -3.71 -3.89
C ASN A 72 7.84 -3.46 -4.10
N ALA A 73 7.13 -2.91 -3.11
CA ALA A 73 5.71 -2.61 -3.27
C ALA A 73 5.46 -1.45 -4.25
N LEU A 74 6.31 -0.42 -4.25
CA LEU A 74 6.16 0.72 -5.14
C LEU A 74 6.40 0.38 -6.62
N ILE A 75 7.25 -0.61 -6.91
CA ILE A 75 7.48 -1.10 -8.28
C ILE A 75 6.55 -2.26 -8.68
N ALA A 76 5.89 -2.90 -7.71
CA ALA A 76 4.97 -4.00 -7.98
C ALA A 76 3.79 -3.52 -8.81
N LYS A 77 3.38 -4.35 -9.78
CA LYS A 77 2.34 -4.03 -10.76
C LYS A 77 0.93 -4.29 -10.21
N ILE A 78 0.60 -3.64 -9.10
CA ILE A 78 -0.61 -3.86 -8.29
C ILE A 78 -1.84 -3.15 -8.88
N PHE A 79 -1.64 -1.98 -9.50
CA PHE A 79 -2.73 -1.12 -9.98
C PHE A 79 -3.04 -1.40 -11.45
N ASP A 80 -3.91 -2.37 -11.75
CA ASP A 80 -4.26 -2.71 -13.15
C ASP A 80 -3.00 -3.00 -14.01
N LYS A 81 -2.10 -3.83 -13.46
CA LYS A 81 -0.77 -4.15 -14.04
C LYS A 81 0.20 -2.97 -14.15
N LYS A 82 -0.08 -1.85 -13.47
CA LYS A 82 0.80 -0.70 -13.34
C LYS A 82 1.37 -0.60 -11.92
N SER A 83 2.54 0.02 -11.79
CA SER A 83 3.16 0.32 -10.49
C SER A 83 2.64 1.60 -9.88
N PHE A 84 2.94 1.85 -8.60
CA PHE A 84 2.58 3.11 -7.94
C PHE A 84 3.00 4.33 -8.77
N TRP A 85 4.25 4.36 -9.24
CA TRP A 85 4.80 5.47 -10.05
C TRP A 85 4.08 5.70 -11.38
N ASP A 86 3.48 4.65 -11.96
CA ASP A 86 2.77 4.76 -13.23
C ASP A 86 1.40 5.44 -13.04
N VAL A 87 0.83 5.39 -11.82
CA VAL A 87 -0.52 5.86 -11.51
C VAL A 87 -0.54 6.94 -10.43
N GLU A 88 0.61 7.39 -9.94
CA GLU A 88 0.76 8.33 -8.82
C GLU A 88 -0.17 9.55 -8.94
N ASN A 89 -0.21 10.17 -10.12
CA ASN A 89 -1.05 11.34 -10.40
C ASN A 89 -2.55 11.03 -10.52
N GLU A 90 -2.92 9.75 -10.63
CA GLU A 90 -4.30 9.25 -10.68
C GLU A 90 -4.79 8.74 -9.30
N LEU A 91 -3.90 8.63 -8.30
CA LEU A 91 -4.25 8.13 -6.97
C LEU A 91 -4.94 9.23 -6.15
N GLU A 92 -6.12 8.90 -5.64
CA GLU A 92 -6.84 9.76 -4.70
C GLU A 92 -6.66 9.23 -3.27
N TRP A 93 -6.28 10.10 -2.36
CA TRP A 93 -6.03 9.73 -0.98
C TRP A 93 -7.34 9.80 -0.21
N ILE A 94 -7.69 8.72 0.48
CA ILE A 94 -8.94 8.63 1.20
C ILE A 94 -8.69 8.37 2.68
N GLU A 95 -9.54 8.94 3.53
CA GLU A 95 -9.56 8.58 4.94
C GLU A 95 -10.13 7.17 5.09
N TRP A 96 -9.56 6.42 6.03
CA TRP A 96 -9.92 5.05 6.34
C TRP A 96 -10.28 4.93 7.82
#